data_AF-A0A847WA90-F1
#
_entry.id   AF-A0A847WA90-F1
#
_cell.length_a   1.000
_cell.length_b   1.000
_cell.length_c   1.000
_cell.angle_alpha   90.00
_cell.angle_beta   90.00
_cell.angle_gamma   90.00
#
_symmetry.space_group_name_H-M   'P 1'
#
loop_
_entity.id
_entity.type
_entity.pdbx_description
1 polymer ?
#
loop_
_entity_poly.entity_id
_entity_poly.type
_entity_poly.pdbx_seq_one_letter_code
_entity_poly.pdbx_strand_id
1 'polypeptide(L)'
;MAGRNITSITLTGILFNSDNKCFDRNSTQGMLSILPELISFGQANAELRADDSPNEVSRFLMISVRGLVYDWCIHEGCYNLSTAIQKHVDRLLSGLLL
;
A
#
# COMPACT_ATOMS: atom_id res chain seq x y z
N MET A 1 -12.86 25.66 23.39
CA MET A 1 -11.66 25.43 22.56
C MET A 1 -12.14 25.08 21.16
N ALA A 2 -11.85 25.94 20.18
CA ALA A 2 -12.46 25.89 18.85
C ALA A 2 -12.05 24.62 18.09
N GLY A 3 -13.03 23.83 17.65
CA GLY A 3 -12.82 22.69 16.76
C GLY A 3 -12.22 23.19 15.45
N ARG A 4 -10.95 22.86 15.20
CA ARG A 4 -10.32 23.12 13.91
C ARG A 4 -11.09 22.34 12.86
N ASN A 5 -11.63 23.06 11.87
CA ASN A 5 -12.17 22.47 10.65
C ASN A 5 -11.02 21.73 9.95
N ILE A 6 -10.97 20.41 10.07
CA ILE A 6 -9.93 19.59 9.45
C ILE A 6 -10.27 19.52 7.96
N THR A 7 -9.56 20.28 7.13
CA THR A 7 -9.70 20.15 5.68
C THR A 7 -9.21 18.78 5.22
N SER A 8 -9.73 18.26 4.11
CA SER A 8 -9.34 16.95 3.55
C SER A 8 -7.80 16.83 3.37
N ILE A 9 -7.13 17.92 2.98
CA ILE A 9 -5.65 17.99 2.88
C ILE A 9 -4.97 17.84 4.25
N THR A 10 -5.49 18.50 5.29
CA THR A 10 -4.95 18.39 6.65
C THR A 10 -5.19 16.99 7.23
N LEU A 11 -6.35 16.39 6.99
CA LEU A 11 -6.64 15.01 7.38
C LEU A 11 -5.69 14.02 6.69
N THR A 12 -5.44 14.23 5.40
CA THR A 12 -4.49 13.42 4.61
C THR A 12 -3.08 13.54 5.18
N GLY A 13 -2.63 14.75 5.54
CA GLY A 13 -1.34 14.97 6.19
C GLY A 13 -1.22 14.36 7.59
N ILE A 14 -2.33 14.19 8.32
CA ILE A 14 -2.35 13.54 9.64
C ILE A 14 -2.39 12.01 9.52
N LEU A 15 -3.17 11.48 8.56
CA LEU A 15 -3.32 10.04 8.38
C LEU A 15 -2.15 9.41 7.64
N PHE A 16 -1.57 10.08 6.64
CA PHE A 16 -0.55 9.53 5.73
C PHE A 16 0.86 10.10 5.97
N ASN A 17 1.14 10.63 7.16
CA ASN A 17 2.50 11.00 7.56
C ASN A 17 3.31 9.78 8.03
N SER A 18 4.63 9.93 8.05
CA SER A 18 5.58 8.91 8.53
C SER A 18 5.50 8.66 10.04
N ASP A 19 4.91 9.58 10.80
CA ASP A 19 4.76 9.46 12.25
C ASP A 19 3.58 8.52 12.61
N ASN A 20 2.66 8.29 11.68
CA ASN A 20 1.67 7.24 11.77
C ASN A 20 2.34 5.89 11.48
N LYS A 21 2.44 5.03 12.50
CA LYS A 21 3.05 3.68 12.38
C LYS A 21 2.43 2.81 11.29
N CYS A 22 1.16 3.02 10.93
CA CYS A 22 0.53 2.30 9.81
C CYS A 22 1.09 2.74 8.43
N PHE A 23 1.73 3.90 8.36
CA PHE A 23 2.25 4.52 7.13
C PHE A 23 3.74 4.86 7.19
N ASP A 24 4.44 4.46 8.25
CA ASP A 24 5.90 4.51 8.33
C ASP A 24 6.49 3.82 7.09
N ARG A 25 7.34 4.55 6.39
CA ARG A 25 7.96 4.12 5.12
C ARG A 25 9.29 3.40 5.36
N ASN A 26 9.82 3.52 6.57
CA ASN A 26 11.09 2.94 7.01
C ASN A 26 10.89 1.88 8.09
N SER A 27 9.63 1.49 8.35
CA SER A 27 9.34 0.44 9.33
C SER A 27 10.03 -0.85 8.93
N THR A 28 10.94 -1.30 9.79
CA THR A 28 11.57 -2.62 9.73
C THR A 28 10.67 -3.73 10.26
N GLN A 29 9.42 -3.40 10.60
CA GLN A 29 8.44 -4.30 11.19
C GLN A 29 7.27 -4.57 10.25
N GLY A 30 6.72 -5.77 10.35
CA GLY A 30 5.48 -6.17 9.66
C GLY A 30 5.67 -6.46 8.17
N MET A 31 4.64 -6.17 7.37
CA MET A 31 4.61 -6.52 5.95
C MET A 31 5.71 -5.84 5.13
N LEU A 32 6.18 -4.66 5.54
CA LEU A 32 7.18 -3.89 4.80
C LEU A 32 8.57 -4.53 4.81
N SER A 33 8.91 -5.31 5.83
CA SER A 33 10.21 -5.99 5.89
C SER A 33 10.23 -7.30 5.10
N ILE A 34 9.11 -8.02 5.04
CA ILE A 34 9.02 -9.33 4.37
C ILE A 34 8.67 -9.24 2.88
N LEU A 35 8.00 -8.17 2.45
CA LEU A 35 7.52 -8.05 1.07
C LEU A 35 8.65 -8.11 0.03
N PRO A 36 9.80 -7.42 0.20
CA PRO A 36 10.91 -7.55 -0.75
C PRO A 36 11.48 -8.98 -0.82
N GLU A 37 11.49 -9.72 0.29
CA GLU A 37 11.97 -11.11 0.31
C GLU A 37 11.02 -12.02 -0.47
N LEU A 38 9.70 -11.83 -0.33
CA LEU A 38 8.68 -12.57 -1.08
C LEU A 38 8.75 -12.28 -2.59
N ILE A 39 8.92 -11.01 -2.97
CA ILE A 39 9.08 -10.64 -4.38
C ILE A 39 10.37 -11.26 -4.95
N SER A 40 11.46 -11.18 -4.20
CA SER A 40 12.75 -11.79 -4.60
C SER A 40 12.60 -13.30 -4.82
N PHE A 41 11.88 -13.99 -3.93
CA PHE A 41 11.58 -15.42 -4.08
C PHE A 41 10.77 -15.70 -5.37
N GLY A 42 9.70 -14.96 -5.63
CA GLY A 42 8.89 -15.14 -6.85
C GLY A 42 9.68 -14.85 -8.13
N GLN A 43 10.53 -13.82 -8.13
CA GLN A 43 11.41 -13.50 -9.25
C GLN A 43 12.46 -14.60 -9.50
N ALA A 44 13.07 -15.13 -8.43
CA ALA A 44 14.05 -16.22 -8.54
C ALA A 44 13.45 -17.52 -9.10
N ASN A 45 12.16 -17.75 -8.89
CA ASN A 45 11.42 -18.90 -9.42
C ASN A 45 10.74 -18.63 -10.77
N ALA A 46 10.96 -17.46 -11.38
CA ALA A 46 10.28 -17.04 -12.61
C ALA A 46 8.74 -17.11 -12.50
N GLU A 47 8.20 -16.76 -11.32
CA GLU A 47 6.76 -16.56 -11.08
C GLU A 47 6.38 -15.08 -11.27
N LEU A 48 7.33 -14.17 -11.06
CA LEU A 48 7.16 -12.72 -11.21
C LEU A 48 8.18 -12.17 -12.21
N ARG A 49 7.77 -11.14 -12.96
CA ARG A 49 8.67 -10.38 -13.83
C ARG A 49 9.79 -9.75 -13.00
N ALA A 50 11.01 -9.75 -13.56
CA ALA A 50 12.23 -9.26 -12.93
C ALA A 50 12.82 -8.03 -13.65
N ASP A 51 11.97 -7.26 -14.32
CA ASP A 51 12.34 -5.99 -14.95
C ASP A 51 12.55 -4.87 -13.93
N ASP A 52 11.88 -4.94 -12.78
CA ASP A 52 12.09 -4.07 -11.62
C ASP A 52 12.68 -4.84 -10.43
N SER A 53 13.43 -4.16 -9.55
CA SER A 53 13.97 -4.78 -8.34
C SER A 53 12.87 -5.14 -7.33
N PRO A 54 13.11 -6.11 -6.42
CA PRO A 54 12.14 -6.46 -5.37
C PRO A 54 11.67 -5.27 -4.53
N ASN A 55 12.55 -4.30 -4.29
CA ASN A 55 12.25 -3.08 -3.55
C ASN A 55 11.35 -2.13 -4.33
N GLU A 56 11.56 -1.98 -5.64
CA GLU A 56 10.73 -1.15 -6.52
C GLU A 56 9.32 -1.72 -6.63
N VAL A 57 9.20 -3.03 -6.86
CA VAL A 57 7.91 -3.73 -6.89
C VAL A 57 7.19 -3.61 -5.54
N SER A 58 7.89 -3.85 -4.42
CA SER A 58 7.33 -3.70 -3.08
C SER A 58 6.81 -2.29 -2.82
N ARG A 59 7.58 -1.27 -3.23
CA ARG A 59 7.19 0.13 -3.14
C ARG A 59 5.96 0.44 -3.98
N PHE A 60 5.89 -0.07 -5.20
CA PHE A 60 4.75 0.07 -6.10
C PHE A 60 3.47 -0.51 -5.49
N LEU A 61 3.52 -1.75 -4.98
CA LEU A 61 2.39 -2.41 -4.34
C LEU A 61 1.89 -1.60 -3.12
N MET A 62 2.82 -1.13 -2.28
CA MET A 62 2.47 -0.34 -1.09
C MET A 62 1.86 1.02 -1.44
N ILE A 63 2.37 1.72 -2.46
CA ILE A 63 1.78 2.98 -2.92
C ILE A 63 0.34 2.73 -3.40
N SER A 64 0.13 1.67 -4.18
CA SER A 64 -1.16 1.34 -4.77
C SER A 64 -2.21 0.99 -3.71
N VAL A 65 -1.88 0.10 -2.77
CA VAL A 65 -2.78 -0.26 -1.65
C VAL A 65 -3.08 0.94 -0.76
N ARG A 66 -2.10 1.80 -0.47
CA ARG A 66 -2.34 3.03 0.30
C ARG A 66 -3.27 4.00 -0.43
N GLY A 67 -3.17 4.09 -1.77
CA GLY A 67 -4.11 4.84 -2.60
C GLY A 67 -5.55 4.32 -2.49
N LEU A 68 -5.74 3.00 -2.46
CA LEU A 68 -7.05 2.39 -2.24
C LEU A 68 -7.61 2.67 -0.85
N VAL A 69 -6.77 2.62 0.19
CA VAL A 69 -7.18 2.97 1.57
C VAL A 69 -7.59 4.44 1.64
N TYR A 70 -6.87 5.33 0.96
CA TYR A 70 -7.25 6.73 0.83
C TYR A 70 -8.63 6.89 0.16
N ASP A 71 -8.84 6.22 -0.97
CA ASP A 71 -10.11 6.22 -1.69
C ASP A 71 -11.28 5.74 -0.81
N TRP A 72 -11.06 4.70 -0.02
CA TRP A 72 -12.05 4.19 0.93
C TRP A 72 -12.42 5.21 2.00
N CYS A 73 -11.42 5.92 2.55
CA CYS A 73 -11.63 6.96 3.56
C CYS A 73 -12.44 8.15 3.00
N ILE A 74 -12.15 8.62 1.78
CA ILE A 74 -12.89 9.76 1.19
C ILE A 74 -14.33 9.40 0.82
N HIS A 75 -14.61 8.11 0.61
CA HIS A 75 -15.96 7.60 0.39
C HIS A 75 -16.64 7.12 1.70
N GLU A 76 -16.18 7.62 2.85
CA GLU A 76 -16.78 7.34 4.17
C GLU A 76 -16.92 5.84 4.49
N GLY A 77 -16.02 5.03 3.94
CA GLY A 77 -16.02 3.59 4.14
C GLY A 77 -17.20 2.84 3.51
N CYS A 78 -17.77 3.37 2.41
CA CYS A 78 -18.99 2.85 1.78
C CYS A 78 -18.90 1.43 1.19
N TYR A 79 -17.73 0.80 1.22
CA TYR A 79 -17.52 -0.58 0.76
C TYR A 79 -16.63 -1.38 1.72
N ASN A 80 -16.64 -2.71 1.55
CA ASN A 80 -15.77 -3.59 2.33
C ASN A 80 -14.30 -3.44 1.88
N LEU A 81 -13.48 -2.84 2.74
CA LEU A 81 -12.07 -2.57 2.44
C LEU A 81 -11.25 -3.85 2.20
N SER A 82 -11.52 -4.91 2.95
CA SER A 82 -10.77 -6.17 2.83
C SER A 82 -10.99 -6.81 1.45
N THR A 83 -12.24 -6.90 1.00
CA THR A 83 -12.58 -7.40 -0.34
C THR A 83 -12.00 -6.51 -1.43
N ALA A 84 -11.99 -5.20 -1.24
CA ALA A 84 -11.42 -4.26 -2.20
C ALA A 84 -9.89 -4.43 -2.33
N ILE A 85 -9.18 -4.56 -1.20
CA ILE A 85 -7.73 -4.78 -1.19
C ILE A 85 -7.37 -6.09 -1.91
N GLN A 86 -8.07 -7.19 -1.62
CA GLN A 86 -7.83 -8.47 -2.31
C GLN A 86 -7.94 -8.32 -3.83
N LYS A 87 -9.07 -7.79 -4.31
CA LYS A 87 -9.28 -7.56 -5.76
C LYS A 87 -8.26 -6.60 -6.37
N HIS A 88 -7.81 -5.62 -5.61
CA HIS A 88 -6.82 -4.66 -6.09
C HIS A 88 -5.44 -5.30 -6.22
N VAL A 89 -5.00 -6.06 -5.22
CA VAL A 89 -3.75 -6.81 -5.25
C VAL A 89 -3.77 -7.86 -6.37
N ASP A 90 -4.85 -8.61 -6.56
CA ASP A 90 -4.97 -9.58 -7.65
C ASP A 90 -4.76 -8.93 -9.03
N ARG A 91 -5.32 -7.74 -9.24
CA ARG A 91 -5.15 -6.97 -10.48
C ARG A 91 -3.74 -6.45 -10.65
N LEU A 92 -3.11 -5.96 -9.58
CA LEU A 92 -1.72 -5.51 -9.61
C LEU A 92 -0.78 -6.68 -9.95
N LEU A 93 -0.97 -7.83 -9.31
CA LEU A 93 -0.19 -9.03 -9.56
C LEU A 93 -0.41 -9.56 -10.97
N SER A 94 -1.64 -9.51 -11.50
CA SER A 94 -1.91 -9.93 -12.89
C SER A 94 -1.07 -9.19 -13.93
N GLY A 95 -0.66 -7.94 -13.66
CA GLY A 95 0.25 -7.18 -14.53
C GLY A 95 1.75 -7.46 -14.30
N LEU A 96 2.08 -8.20 -13.23
CA LEU A 96 3.44 -8.55 -12.82
C LEU A 96 3.77 -10.03 -13.03
N LEU A 97 2.76 -10.87 -13.28
CA LEU A 97 2.94 -12.28 -13.66
C LEU A 97 3.58 -12.37 -15.05
N LEU A 98 4.34 -13.45 -15.26
CA LEU A 98 5.00 -13.79 -16.52
C LEU A 98 4.04 -14.40 -17.55
#